data_AF-A0A7T6ZAT7-F1
#
_entry.id   AF-A0A7T6ZAT7-F1
#
_cell.length_a   1.000
_cell.length_b   1.000
_cell.length_c   1.000
_cell.angle_alpha   90.00
_cell.angle_beta   90.00
_cell.angle_gamma   90.00
#
_symmetry.space_group_name_H-M   'P 1'
#
loop_
_entity.id
_entity.type
_entity.pdbx_description
1 polymer ?
#
loop_
_entity_poly.entity_id
_entity_poly.type
_entity_poly.pdbx_seq_one_letter_code
_entity_poly.pdbx_strand_id
1 'polypeptide(L)' 'MKKINLRDLYPYYRRGVWVEIEEEVLEELCELERKKHAYHRRMYRYQAHYSLNREDGIEHQVLFPSPSKEEQIVCRI' A
#
# COMPACT_ATOMS: atom_id res chain seq x y z
N MET A 1 28.75 -4.45 11.84
CA MET A 1 28.50 -3.25 11.00
C MET A 1 28.63 -3.66 9.54
N LYS A 2 27.54 -3.59 8.77
CA LYS A 2 27.50 -3.89 7.33
C LYS A 2 27.08 -2.64 6.58
N LYS A 3 27.69 -2.41 5.42
CA LYS A 3 27.43 -1.24 4.57
C LYS A 3 26.42 -1.62 3.50
N ILE A 4 25.28 -0.95 3.48
CA ILE A 4 24.23 -1.17 2.49
C ILE A 4 23.97 0.09 1.66
N ASN A 5 23.42 -0.08 0.47
CA ASN A 5 22.97 1.02 -0.36
C ASN A 5 21.45 1.23 -0.17
N LEU A 6 21.06 2.43 0.25
CA LEU A 6 19.65 2.75 0.47
C LEU A 6 18.82 2.71 -0.81
N ARG A 7 19.44 2.83 -1.98
CA ARG A 7 18.75 2.72 -3.28
C ARG A 7 18.13 1.34 -3.49
N ASP A 8 18.74 0.30 -2.92
CA ASP A 8 18.27 -1.08 -3.06
C ASP A 8 16.98 -1.32 -2.28
N LEU A 9 16.80 -0.60 -1.15
CA LEU A 9 15.60 -0.66 -0.30
C LEU A 9 14.53 0.34 -0.73
N TYR A 10 14.96 1.53 -1.18
CA TYR A 10 14.08 2.65 -1.50
C TYR A 10 14.44 3.24 -2.87
N PRO A 11 13.70 2.88 -3.95
CA PRO A 11 14.01 3.32 -5.31
C PRO A 11 13.83 4.83 -5.55
N TYR A 12 13.37 5.59 -4.55
CA TYR A 12 13.32 7.06 -4.59
C TYR A 12 14.72 7.71 -4.62
N TYR A 13 15.71 7.06 -4.02
CA TYR A 13 17.08 7.59 -4.00
C TYR A 13 17.73 7.42 -5.38
N ARG A 14 17.91 8.54 -6.10
CA ARG A 14 18.58 8.54 -7.41
C ARG A 14 20.09 8.33 -7.34
N ARG A 15 20.71 8.65 -6.20
CA ARG A 15 22.15 8.47 -5.95
C ARG A 15 22.36 7.33 -4.97
N GLY A 16 23.46 6.59 -5.12
CA GLY A 16 23.83 5.55 -4.17
C GLY A 16 24.23 6.17 -2.83
N VAL A 17 23.37 6.05 -1.84
CA VAL A 17 23.65 6.49 -0.46
C VAL A 17 24.02 5.25 0.33
N TRP A 18 25.27 5.21 0.77
CA TRP A 18 25.79 4.10 1.55
C TRP A 18 25.69 4.40 3.04
N VAL A 19 25.06 3.49 3.78
CA VAL A 19 24.88 3.60 5.23
C VAL A 19 25.44 2.35 5.90
N GLU A 20 26.16 2.55 7.00
CA GLU A 20 26.62 1.47 7.86
C GLU A 20 25.57 1.20 8.92
N ILE A 21 25.12 -0.05 8.97
CA ILE A 21 24.06 -0.51 9.84
C ILE A 21 24.56 -1.69 10.65
N GLU A 22 24.04 -1.84 11.86
CA GLU A 22 24.27 -3.00 12.71
C GLU A 22 23.74 -4.29 12.08
N GLU A 23 24.27 -5.43 12.52
CA GLU A 23 23.89 -6.73 11.95
C GLU A 23 22.46 -7.13 12.31
N GLU A 24 22.03 -6.85 13.54
CA GLU A 24 20.66 -7.08 14.02
C GLU A 24 19.62 -6.36 13.13
N VAL A 25 19.82 -5.08 12.89
CA VAL A 25 18.92 -4.28 12.03
C VAL A 25 18.92 -4.80 10.59
N LEU A 26 20.03 -5.32 10.09
CA LEU A 26 20.07 -5.91 8.75
C LEU A 26 19.26 -7.20 8.67
N GLU A 27 19.28 -8.03 9.71
CA GLU A 27 18.47 -9.24 9.79
C GLU A 27 16.98 -8.90 9.82
N GLU A 28 16.58 -7.92 10.62
CA GLU A 28 15.20 -7.40 10.63
C GLU A 28 14.76 -6.90 9.26
N LEU A 29 15.61 -6.13 8.56
CA LEU A 29 15.32 -5.65 7.20
C LEU A 29 15.12 -6.82 6.23
N CYS A 30 15.95 -7.87 6.31
CA CYS A 30 15.79 -9.07 5.48
C CYS A 30 14.47 -9.80 5.75
N GLU A 31 14.06 -9.89 7.03
CA GLU A 31 12.77 -10.47 7.39
C GLU A 31 11.60 -9.66 6.86
N LEU A 32 11.67 -8.33 6.95
CA LEU A 32 10.66 -7.43 6.41
C LEU A 32 10.53 -7.59 4.90
N GLU A 33 11.63 -7.68 4.16
CA GLU A 33 11.63 -7.90 2.71
C GLU A 33 10.93 -9.23 2.35
N ARG A 34 11.24 -10.31 3.08
CA ARG A 34 10.58 -11.62 2.92
C ARG A 34 9.08 -11.53 3.19
N LYS A 35 8.68 -10.84 4.26
CA LYS A 35 7.26 -10.60 4.61
C LYS A 35 6.54 -9.81 3.51
N LYS A 36 7.16 -8.75 2.97
CA LYS A 36 6.63 -7.97 1.84
C LYS A 36 6.44 -8.84 0.60
N HIS A 37 7.43 -9.65 0.23
CA HIS A 37 7.30 -10.57 -0.90
C HIS A 37 6.19 -11.61 -0.69
N ALA A 38 6.07 -12.18 0.51
CA ALA A 38 4.98 -13.09 0.84
C ALA A 38 3.62 -12.40 0.78
N TYR A 39 3.51 -11.17 1.28
CA TYR A 39 2.31 -10.35 1.18
C TYR A 39 1.94 -10.08 -0.28
N HIS A 40 2.87 -9.61 -1.10
CA HIS A 40 2.63 -9.37 -2.53
C HIS A 40 2.17 -10.66 -3.25
N ARG A 41 2.82 -11.80 -2.99
CA ARG A 41 2.40 -13.08 -3.58
C ARG A 41 0.98 -13.48 -3.17
N ARG A 42 0.62 -13.29 -1.90
CA ARG A 42 -0.76 -13.52 -1.40
C ARG A 42 -1.74 -12.57 -2.07
N MET A 43 -1.40 -11.28 -2.15
CA MET A 43 -2.22 -10.26 -2.80
C MET A 43 -2.56 -10.63 -4.25
N TYR A 44 -1.55 -11.00 -5.06
CA TYR A 44 -1.77 -11.45 -6.44
C TYR A 44 -2.55 -12.77 -6.53
N ARG A 45 -2.20 -13.77 -5.72
CA ARG A 45 -2.86 -15.09 -5.74
C ARG A 45 -4.35 -14.99 -5.43
N TYR A 46 -4.72 -14.13 -4.48
CA TYR A 46 -6.09 -13.98 -4.02
C TYR A 46 -6.79 -12.74 -4.61
N GLN A 47 -6.19 -12.09 -5.61
CA GLN A 47 -6.69 -10.85 -6.22
C GLN A 47 -7.12 -9.80 -5.18
N ALA A 48 -6.44 -9.78 -4.03
CA ALA A 48 -6.71 -8.87 -2.93
C ALA A 48 -6.09 -7.49 -3.19
N HIS A 49 -6.22 -7.01 -4.42
CA HIS A 49 -5.92 -5.64 -4.83
C HIS A 49 -7.03 -4.73 -4.34
N TYR A 50 -7.21 -4.66 -3.01
CA TYR A 50 -8.11 -3.69 -2.43
C TYR A 50 -7.40 -2.34 -2.45
N SER A 51 -7.57 -1.60 -3.54
CA SER A 51 -7.45 -0.15 -3.47
C SER A 51 -8.71 0.38 -2.77
N LEU A 52 -8.54 1.35 -1.87
CA LEU A 52 -9.66 2.13 -1.34
C LEU A 52 -10.39 2.91 -2.45
N ASN A 53 -9.73 3.11 -3.59
CA ASN A 53 -10.30 3.57 -4.85
C ASN A 53 -10.23 2.43 -5.85
N ARG A 54 -11.19 1.51 -5.81
CA ARG A 54 -11.35 0.53 -6.89
C ARG A 54 -12.06 1.16 -8.10
N GLU A 55 -12.64 2.35 -7.92
CA GLU A 55 -13.61 3.00 -8.85
C GLU A 55 -14.91 2.19 -9.02
N ASP A 56 -15.02 1.05 -8.34
CA ASP A 56 -16.21 0.21 -8.24
C ASP A 56 -17.29 0.79 -7.29
N GLY A 57 -17.00 1.87 -6.55
CA GLY A 57 -17.95 2.54 -5.66
C GLY A 57 -18.31 1.76 -4.39
N ILE A 58 -17.55 0.73 -4.02
CA ILE A 58 -17.79 -0.10 -2.82
C ILE A 58 -17.67 0.70 -1.52
N GLU A 59 -16.83 1.73 -1.52
CA GLU A 59 -16.69 2.72 -0.46
C GLU A 59 -18.00 3.50 -0.24
N HIS A 60 -18.83 3.65 -1.27
CA HIS A 60 -20.12 4.33 -1.21
C HIS A 60 -21.26 3.41 -0.74
N GLN A 61 -21.09 2.09 -0.81
CA GLN A 61 -22.11 1.12 -0.36
C GLN A 61 -22.20 1.02 1.17
N VAL A 62 -21.15 1.37 1.89
CA VAL A 62 -21.10 1.37 3.36
C VAL A 62 -21.49 2.74 3.94
N LEU A 63 -21.36 3.79 3.14
CA LEU A 63 -21.82 5.13 3.51
C LEU A 63 -23.34 5.18 3.34
N PHE A 64 -24.03 5.78 4.31
CA PHE A 64 -25.43 6.21 4.16
C PHE A 64 -25.44 7.71 3.86
N PRO A 65 -25.07 8.15 2.63
CA PRO A 65 -25.09 9.56 2.31
C PRO A 65 -26.53 10.07 2.38
N SER A 66 -26.73 11.21 3.04
CA SER A 66 -27.97 11.96 2.88
C SER A 66 -28.03 12.47 1.43
N PRO A 67 -29.12 12.21 0.68
CA PRO A 67 -29.21 12.61 -0.71
C PRO A 67 -29.10 14.13 -0.82
N SER A 68 -28.39 14.59 -1.86
CA SER A 68 -28.30 16.00 -2.18
C SER A 68 -29.69 16.57 -2.54
N LYS A 69 -29.84 17.89 -2.48
CA LYS A 69 -31.13 18.55 -2.77
C LYS A 69 -31.64 18.25 -4.19
N GLU A 70 -30.73 18.03 -5.14
CA GLU A 70 -31.04 17.71 -6.53
C GLU A 70 -31.56 16.27 -6.67
N GLU A 71 -30.96 15.32 -5.96
CA GLU A 71 -31.37 13.91 -5.96
C GLU A 71 -32.72 13.68 -5.25
N GLN A 72 -33.04 14.49 -4.23
CA GLN A 72 -34.35 14.45 -3.56
C GLN A 72 -35.53 14.83 -4.48
N ILE A 73 -35.27 15.62 -5.53
CA ILE A 73 -36.31 16.02 -6.49
C ILE A 73 -36.62 14.88 -7.46
N VAL A 74 -35.63 14.08 -7.84
CA VAL A 74 -35.77 12.97 -8.79
C VAL A 74 -36.55 11.80 -8.21
N CYS A 75 -36.41 11.50 -6.92
CA CYS A 75 -37.13 10.40 -6.26
C CYS A 75 -38.60 10.72 -5.90
N ARG A 76 -39.12 11.89 -6.27
CA ARG A 76 -40.49 12.33 -5.93
C ARG A 76 -41.45 12.35 -7.13
N ILE A 77 -41.02 11.81 -8.27
CA ILE A 77 -41.82 11.57 -9.49
C ILE A 77 -42.05 10.07 -9.62
#